data_AF-A0A8S1GQT7-F1
#
_entry.id   AF-A0A8S1GQT7-F1
#
_cell.length_a   1.000
_cell.length_b   1.000
_cell.length_c   1.000
_cell.angle_alpha   90.00
_cell.angle_beta   90.00
_cell.angle_gamma   90.00
#
_symmetry.space_group_name_H-M   'P 1'
#
loop_
_entity.id
_entity.type
_entity.pdbx_description
1 polymer ?
#
loop_
_entity_poly.entity_id
_entity_poly.type
_entity_poly.pdbx_seq_one_letter_code
_entity_poly.pdbx_strand_id
1 'polypeptide(L)'
;MDEPFVFQSPAFLQQAQAAQLKDEELVSWLEKKFGDTTYWEANSNSSIISREMLDELQNCFQRLATTTKLKIVLAVFYIAPKNLIAWKETIKSFLELAGRDADDWVETISKIYLSLPFVGVPLAEDDQSEEFQKALGEILEKIPPQISELGLEILPKSYRSTSQIVIQGAFGTQSEPEKHFTIKKKPKSYTFQLEVEKLAEAQQALKLKHGGNIVSTTVPIKMRSTARKADNNLPMVGIPTQNSLKLNSGFTNEPKKSSKDSFRKRKEEPCSLIFVISQ
;
A
#
# COMPACT_ATOMS: atom_id res chain seq x y z
N MET A 1 -50.47 45.69 -14.04
CA MET A 1 -49.64 44.60 -14.57
C MET A 1 -49.81 43.47 -13.59
N ASP A 2 -50.81 42.64 -13.82
CA ASP A 2 -51.15 41.51 -12.95
C ASP A 2 -50.35 40.30 -13.43
N GLU A 3 -49.44 39.82 -12.57
CA GLU A 3 -48.74 38.54 -12.73
C GLU A 3 -49.76 37.40 -12.81
N PRO A 4 -49.69 36.49 -13.81
CA PRO A 4 -50.62 35.39 -13.89
C PRO A 4 -50.34 34.38 -12.77
N PHE A 5 -51.33 34.20 -11.89
CA PHE A 5 -51.33 33.18 -10.85
C PHE A 5 -51.38 31.80 -11.50
N VAL A 6 -50.21 31.15 -11.63
CA VAL A 6 -50.11 29.78 -12.17
C VAL A 6 -50.72 28.81 -11.15
N PHE A 7 -51.89 28.26 -11.47
CA PHE A 7 -52.54 27.21 -10.70
C PHE A 7 -51.72 25.92 -10.84
N GLN A 8 -50.81 25.64 -9.90
CA GLN A 8 -50.11 24.36 -9.86
C GLN A 8 -51.12 23.23 -9.61
N SER A 9 -51.15 22.25 -10.51
CA SER A 9 -52.04 21.09 -10.41
C SER A 9 -51.76 20.31 -9.12
N PRO A 10 -52.78 19.84 -8.39
CA PRO A 10 -52.60 19.07 -7.14
C PRO A 10 -51.79 17.78 -7.35
N ALA A 11 -51.80 17.20 -8.56
CA ALA A 11 -50.97 16.04 -8.90
C ALA A 11 -49.47 16.39 -8.94
N PHE A 12 -49.11 17.60 -9.36
CA PHE A 12 -47.74 18.07 -9.37
C PHE A 12 -47.23 18.32 -7.94
N LEU A 13 -48.07 18.91 -7.08
CA LEU A 13 -47.74 19.09 -5.66
C LEU A 13 -47.57 17.75 -4.95
N GLN A 14 -48.40 16.75 -5.26
CA GLN A 14 -48.32 15.42 -4.67
C GLN A 14 -47.08 14.64 -5.12
N GLN A 15 -46.67 14.76 -6.40
CA GLN A 15 -45.41 14.21 -6.90
C GLN A 15 -44.19 14.91 -6.29
N ALA A 16 -44.23 16.24 -6.15
CA ALA A 16 -43.15 17.00 -5.51
C ALA A 16 -42.99 16.61 -4.03
N GLN A 17 -44.09 16.45 -3.29
CA GLN A 17 -44.08 15.97 -1.91
C GLN A 17 -43.52 14.55 -1.79
N ALA A 18 -43.90 13.64 -2.70
CA ALA A 18 -43.37 12.28 -2.71
C ALA A 18 -41.86 12.23 -3.03
N ALA A 19 -41.39 13.08 -3.94
CA ALA A 19 -39.96 13.22 -4.25
C ALA A 19 -39.19 13.78 -3.04
N GLN A 20 -39.71 14.81 -2.38
CA GLN A 20 -39.09 15.37 -1.17
C GLN A 20 -38.95 14.35 -0.04
N LEU A 21 -39.98 13.53 0.20
CA LEU A 21 -39.94 12.47 1.20
C LEU A 21 -38.85 11.42 0.87
N LYS A 22 -38.70 11.06 -0.41
CA LYS A 22 -37.64 10.16 -0.86
C LYS A 22 -36.25 10.75 -0.61
N ASP A 23 -36.07 12.05 -0.88
CA ASP A 23 -34.80 12.75 -0.66
C ASP A 23 -34.45 12.85 0.84
N GLU A 24 -35.43 13.09 1.72
CA GLU A 24 -35.21 13.09 3.18
C GLU A 24 -34.76 11.72 3.70
N GLU A 25 -35.41 10.65 3.23
CA GLU A 25 -35.03 9.28 3.60
C GLU A 25 -33.61 8.96 3.12
N LEU A 26 -33.26 9.38 1.91
CA LEU A 26 -31.94 9.20 1.34
C LEU A 26 -30.87 9.97 2.12
N VAL A 27 -31.11 11.25 2.42
CA VAL A 27 -30.21 12.08 3.23
C VAL A 27 -29.99 11.44 4.60
N SER A 28 -31.06 11.08 5.31
CA SER A 28 -30.96 10.42 6.62
C SER A 28 -30.19 9.10 6.56
N TRP A 29 -30.41 8.31 5.51
CA TRP A 29 -29.68 7.06 5.30
C TRP A 29 -28.19 7.30 5.03
N LEU A 30 -27.85 8.27 4.19
CA LEU A 30 -26.47 8.65 3.89
C LEU A 30 -25.76 9.17 5.14
N GLU A 31 -26.37 10.08 5.89
CA GLU A 31 -25.81 10.56 7.15
C GLU A 31 -25.56 9.41 8.15
N LYS A 32 -26.46 8.43 8.22
CA LYS A 32 -26.26 7.25 9.07
C LYS A 32 -25.16 6.32 8.56
N LYS A 33 -25.00 6.19 7.24
CA LYS A 33 -24.01 5.29 6.63
C LYS A 33 -22.61 5.88 6.62
N PHE A 34 -22.49 7.18 6.46
CA PHE A 34 -21.23 7.91 6.39
C PHE A 34 -20.89 8.65 7.69
N GLY A 35 -21.79 8.69 8.67
CA GLY A 35 -21.67 9.52 9.89
C GLY A 35 -20.70 9.05 10.97
N ASP A 36 -19.99 7.94 10.79
CA ASP A 36 -18.93 7.56 11.74
C ASP A 36 -17.84 8.66 11.77
N THR A 37 -17.16 8.89 12.89
CA THR A 37 -16.20 10.02 13.00
C THR A 37 -14.89 9.82 12.22
N THR A 38 -14.68 8.66 11.60
CA THR A 38 -13.48 8.36 10.82
C THR A 38 -13.61 8.90 9.39
N TYR A 39 -12.77 9.89 9.06
CA TYR A 39 -12.74 10.53 7.74
C TYR A 39 -12.12 9.65 6.62
N TRP A 40 -11.48 8.52 6.99
CA TRP A 40 -10.49 7.85 6.12
C TRP A 40 -10.88 6.45 5.64
N GLU A 41 -12.12 6.03 5.85
CA GLU A 41 -12.64 4.73 5.40
C GLU A 41 -13.25 4.81 4.00
N ALA A 42 -12.67 5.62 3.12
CA ALA A 42 -13.20 5.88 1.79
C ALA A 42 -13.25 4.61 0.89
N ASN A 43 -12.39 3.63 1.14
CA ASN A 43 -12.39 2.36 0.41
C ASN A 43 -13.65 1.50 0.70
N SER A 44 -14.02 1.32 1.97
CA SER A 44 -15.26 0.60 2.32
C SER A 44 -16.49 1.38 1.85
N ASN A 45 -16.45 2.70 1.97
CA ASN A 45 -17.51 3.59 1.52
C ASN A 45 -17.76 3.52 0.01
N SER A 46 -16.73 3.25 -0.81
CA SER A 46 -16.89 3.11 -2.26
C SER A 46 -17.89 2.01 -2.66
N SER A 47 -18.04 0.98 -1.83
CA SER A 47 -18.99 -0.12 -2.09
C SER A 47 -20.46 0.29 -1.90
N ILE A 48 -20.70 1.38 -1.16
CA ILE A 48 -22.02 1.96 -0.91
C ILE A 48 -22.46 2.82 -2.11
N ILE A 49 -21.48 3.40 -2.83
CA ILE A 49 -21.72 4.27 -3.97
C ILE A 49 -22.07 3.42 -5.20
N SER A 50 -23.31 3.53 -5.65
CA SER A 50 -23.77 3.01 -6.94
C SER A 50 -23.91 4.15 -7.95
N ARG A 51 -24.11 3.79 -9.22
CA ARG A 51 -24.39 4.77 -10.27
C ARG A 51 -25.68 5.54 -9.99
N GLU A 52 -26.73 4.82 -9.60
CA GLU A 52 -28.05 5.37 -9.31
C GLU A 52 -27.99 6.33 -8.13
N MET A 53 -27.20 5.98 -7.11
CA MET A 53 -26.93 6.84 -5.96
C MET A 53 -26.28 8.17 -6.38
N LEU A 54 -25.31 8.15 -7.29
CA LEU A 54 -24.67 9.37 -7.80
C LEU A 54 -25.62 10.26 -8.61
N ASP A 55 -26.56 9.66 -9.34
CA ASP A 55 -27.62 10.41 -10.04
C ASP A 55 -28.61 11.01 -9.03
N GLU A 56 -29.03 10.26 -8.00
CA GLU A 56 -29.94 10.76 -6.96
C GLU A 56 -29.32 11.86 -6.10
N LEU A 57 -28.01 11.78 -5.83
CA LEU A 57 -27.25 12.79 -5.10
C LEU A 57 -27.34 14.16 -5.77
N GLN A 58 -27.57 14.27 -7.08
CA GLN A 58 -27.72 15.57 -7.74
C GLN A 58 -28.87 16.40 -7.17
N ASN A 59 -29.90 15.76 -6.60
CA ASN A 59 -31.07 16.44 -6.05
C ASN A 59 -30.90 16.82 -4.57
N CYS A 60 -30.13 16.05 -3.81
CA CYS A 60 -30.08 16.17 -2.34
C CYS A 60 -28.70 16.45 -1.77
N PHE A 61 -27.63 16.49 -2.58
CA PHE A 61 -26.25 16.64 -2.12
C PHE A 61 -26.05 17.89 -1.25
N GLN A 62 -26.68 19.01 -1.63
CA GLN A 62 -26.55 20.27 -0.90
C GLN A 62 -27.12 20.22 0.53
N ARG A 63 -28.01 19.25 0.82
CA ARG A 63 -28.64 19.09 2.14
C ARG A 63 -27.84 18.20 3.09
N LEU A 64 -26.83 17.49 2.59
CA LEU A 64 -25.95 16.66 3.40
C LEU A 64 -25.04 17.52 4.27
N ALA A 65 -24.62 16.98 5.41
CA ALA A 65 -23.58 17.57 6.23
C ALA A 65 -22.25 17.53 5.48
N THR A 66 -21.42 18.55 5.67
CA THR A 66 -20.09 18.67 5.04
C THR A 66 -19.23 17.41 5.24
N THR A 67 -19.28 16.80 6.43
CA THR A 67 -18.54 15.57 6.73
C THR A 67 -18.95 14.40 5.84
N THR A 68 -20.24 14.29 5.53
CA THR A 68 -20.81 13.25 4.67
C THR A 68 -20.52 13.54 3.20
N LYS A 69 -20.66 14.80 2.76
CA LYS A 69 -20.26 15.25 1.42
C LYS A 69 -18.81 14.88 1.12
N LEU A 70 -17.89 15.23 2.02
CA LEU A 70 -16.46 14.99 1.86
C LEU A 70 -16.15 13.50 1.73
N LYS A 71 -16.79 12.65 2.53
CA LYS A 71 -16.61 11.20 2.47
C LYS A 71 -17.12 10.58 1.17
N ILE A 72 -18.25 11.08 0.66
CA ILE A 72 -18.79 10.64 -0.62
C ILE A 72 -17.81 11.01 -1.74
N VAL A 73 -17.33 12.26 -1.78
CA VAL A 73 -16.34 12.71 -2.77
C VAL A 73 -15.05 11.90 -2.68
N LEU A 74 -14.50 11.68 -1.48
CA LEU A 74 -13.31 10.85 -1.28
C LEU A 74 -13.51 9.39 -1.73
N ALA A 75 -14.70 8.83 -1.51
CA ALA A 75 -15.02 7.47 -1.92
C ALA A 75 -15.07 7.28 -3.44
N VAL A 76 -15.28 8.36 -4.23
CA VAL A 76 -15.19 8.30 -5.70
C VAL A 76 -13.82 7.80 -6.16
N PHE A 77 -12.74 8.18 -5.49
CA PHE A 77 -11.38 7.73 -5.81
C PHE A 77 -11.20 6.21 -5.73
N TYR A 78 -11.97 5.56 -4.84
CA TYR A 78 -11.87 4.13 -4.59
C TYR A 78 -12.86 3.29 -5.42
N ILE A 79 -13.67 3.92 -6.27
CA ILE A 79 -14.54 3.20 -7.20
C ILE A 79 -13.66 2.36 -8.14
N ALA A 80 -14.05 1.09 -8.33
CA ALA A 80 -13.29 0.18 -9.18
C ALA A 80 -13.13 0.74 -10.61
N PRO A 81 -11.96 0.57 -11.27
CA PRO A 81 -11.70 1.17 -12.59
C PRO A 81 -12.75 0.85 -13.66
N LYS A 82 -13.30 -0.38 -13.63
CA LYS A 82 -14.41 -0.79 -14.52
C LYS A 82 -15.66 0.09 -14.37
N ASN A 83 -15.97 0.52 -13.15
CA ASN A 83 -17.13 1.35 -12.84
C ASN A 83 -16.83 2.82 -13.12
N LEU A 84 -15.60 3.30 -12.88
CA LEU A 84 -15.16 4.65 -13.26
C LEU A 84 -15.38 4.90 -14.75
N ILE A 85 -15.02 3.94 -15.61
CA ILE A 85 -15.23 4.04 -17.06
C ILE A 85 -16.71 3.98 -17.41
N ALA A 86 -17.46 3.06 -16.80
CA ALA A 86 -18.89 2.88 -17.11
C ALA A 86 -19.76 4.07 -16.67
N TRP A 87 -19.38 4.77 -15.59
CA TRP A 87 -20.17 5.83 -14.97
C TRP A 87 -19.54 7.22 -15.18
N LYS A 88 -18.58 7.35 -16.09
CA LYS A 88 -17.76 8.54 -16.26
C LYS A 88 -18.53 9.86 -16.35
N GLU A 89 -19.66 9.88 -17.07
CA GLU A 89 -20.47 11.09 -17.23
C GLU A 89 -21.27 11.41 -15.96
N THR A 90 -21.82 10.38 -15.30
CA THR A 90 -22.51 10.52 -14.00
C THR A 90 -21.54 11.04 -12.93
N ILE A 91 -20.33 10.46 -12.86
CA ILE A 91 -19.30 10.88 -11.90
C ILE A 91 -18.83 12.30 -12.21
N LYS A 92 -18.61 12.64 -13.48
CA LYS A 92 -18.24 14.00 -13.89
C LYS A 92 -19.31 15.01 -13.47
N SER A 93 -20.59 14.75 -13.80
CA SER A 93 -21.71 15.62 -13.41
C SER A 93 -21.79 15.81 -11.89
N PHE A 94 -21.64 14.74 -11.13
CA PHE A 94 -21.60 14.79 -9.67
C PHE A 94 -20.42 15.62 -9.14
N LEU A 95 -19.20 15.42 -9.67
CA LEU A 95 -18.02 16.17 -9.27
C LEU A 95 -18.11 17.65 -9.66
N GLU A 96 -18.71 17.99 -10.79
CA GLU A 96 -18.99 19.39 -11.17
C GLU A 96 -20.00 20.05 -10.23
N LEU A 97 -21.00 19.30 -9.74
CA LEU A 97 -21.92 19.79 -8.70
C LEU A 97 -21.18 20.04 -7.38
N ALA A 98 -20.38 19.07 -6.93
CA ALA A 98 -19.63 19.17 -5.69
C ALA A 98 -18.49 20.21 -5.77
N GLY A 99 -17.95 20.47 -6.96
CA GLY A 99 -17.00 21.56 -7.23
C GLY A 99 -17.60 22.97 -7.16
N ARG A 100 -18.89 23.10 -6.84
CA ARG A 100 -19.59 24.37 -6.55
C ARG A 100 -20.15 24.40 -5.12
N ASP A 101 -19.70 23.49 -4.25
CA ASP A 101 -20.13 23.47 -2.86
C ASP A 101 -19.60 24.69 -2.09
N ALA A 102 -20.24 25.04 -0.98
CA ALA A 102 -19.82 26.17 -0.16
C ALA A 102 -18.64 25.83 0.78
N ASP A 103 -18.30 24.55 0.93
CA ASP A 103 -17.16 24.09 1.70
C ASP A 103 -15.92 23.92 0.81
N ASP A 104 -14.84 24.64 1.16
CA ASP A 104 -13.59 24.70 0.40
C ASP A 104 -12.95 23.31 0.20
N TRP A 105 -13.07 22.39 1.17
CA TRP A 105 -12.50 21.05 1.06
C TRP A 105 -13.28 20.18 0.08
N VAL A 106 -14.61 20.23 0.13
CA VAL A 106 -15.47 19.54 -0.85
C VAL A 106 -15.18 20.07 -2.24
N GLU A 107 -15.16 21.40 -2.42
CA GLU A 107 -14.86 22.05 -3.70
C GLU A 107 -13.49 21.62 -4.25
N THR A 108 -12.44 21.76 -3.44
CA THR A 108 -11.05 21.51 -3.86
C THR A 108 -10.84 20.05 -4.27
N ILE A 109 -11.31 19.08 -3.46
CA ILE A 109 -11.14 17.66 -3.76
C ILE A 109 -11.94 17.28 -5.00
N SER A 110 -13.15 17.82 -5.15
CA SER A 110 -13.97 17.58 -6.35
C SER A 110 -13.29 18.07 -7.62
N LYS A 111 -12.67 19.26 -7.59
CA LYS A 111 -11.89 19.79 -8.71
C LYS A 111 -10.69 18.91 -9.04
N ILE A 112 -9.92 18.48 -8.04
CA ILE A 112 -8.79 17.55 -8.23
C ILE A 112 -9.24 16.22 -8.86
N TYR A 113 -10.45 15.76 -8.55
CA TYR A 113 -10.99 14.48 -9.05
C TYR A 113 -11.66 14.58 -10.42
N LEU A 114 -11.84 15.77 -11.01
CA LEU A 114 -12.53 15.92 -12.31
C LEU A 114 -11.88 15.11 -13.43
N SER A 115 -10.55 14.97 -13.42
CA SER A 115 -9.82 14.18 -14.43
C SER A 115 -9.89 12.67 -14.19
N LEU A 116 -10.27 12.22 -12.99
CA LEU A 116 -10.20 10.83 -12.56
C LEU A 116 -10.99 9.87 -13.48
N PRO A 117 -12.25 10.15 -13.89
CA PRO A 117 -13.01 9.22 -14.72
C PRO A 117 -12.46 9.05 -16.14
N PHE A 118 -11.59 9.96 -16.59
CA PHE A 118 -11.07 10.00 -17.96
C PHE A 118 -9.62 9.54 -18.04
N VAL A 119 -8.77 9.98 -17.11
CA VAL A 119 -7.33 9.69 -17.09
C VAL A 119 -7.01 8.52 -16.15
N GLY A 120 -7.89 8.22 -15.19
CA GLY A 120 -7.66 7.20 -14.16
C GLY A 120 -6.78 7.66 -13.01
N VAL A 121 -6.25 8.90 -13.08
CA VAL A 121 -5.52 9.55 -11.99
C VAL A 121 -6.02 10.99 -11.81
N PRO A 122 -6.02 11.51 -10.57
CA PRO A 122 -6.27 12.92 -10.31
C PRO A 122 -5.11 13.74 -10.86
N LEU A 123 -5.43 14.74 -11.66
CA LEU A 123 -4.50 15.74 -12.16
C LEU A 123 -4.90 17.07 -11.53
N ALA A 124 -3.93 17.78 -10.96
CA ALA A 124 -4.14 19.18 -10.63
C ALA A 124 -4.09 19.96 -11.96
N GLU A 125 -5.23 20.44 -12.43
CA GLU A 125 -5.28 21.34 -13.60
C GLU A 125 -4.69 22.70 -13.21
N ASP A 126 -4.00 23.39 -14.14
CA ASP A 126 -3.32 24.67 -13.85
C ASP A 126 -4.27 25.80 -13.39
N ASP A 127 -5.58 25.67 -13.64
CA ASP A 127 -6.64 26.60 -13.22
C ASP A 127 -7.05 26.44 -11.73
N GLN A 128 -6.16 25.94 -10.87
CA GLN A 128 -6.40 25.90 -9.44
C GLN A 128 -6.48 27.32 -8.82
N SER A 129 -7.02 27.39 -7.60
CA SER A 129 -7.17 28.63 -6.85
C SER A 129 -5.85 29.42 -6.72
N GLU A 130 -5.97 30.74 -6.56
CA GLU A 130 -4.82 31.64 -6.40
C GLU A 130 -3.92 31.21 -5.23
N GLU A 131 -4.51 30.66 -4.17
CA GLU A 131 -3.81 30.14 -3.00
C GLU A 131 -2.92 28.95 -3.34
N PHE A 132 -3.38 28.04 -4.21
CA PHE A 132 -2.59 26.89 -4.65
C PHE A 132 -1.38 27.34 -5.47
N GLN A 133 -1.59 28.23 -6.43
CA GLN A 133 -0.51 28.76 -7.26
C GLN A 133 0.51 29.55 -6.43
N LYS A 134 0.04 30.32 -5.45
CA LYS A 134 0.92 31.01 -4.50
C LYS A 134 1.72 30.03 -3.66
N ALA A 135 1.08 29.00 -3.09
CA ALA A 135 1.76 27.99 -2.28
C ALA A 135 2.80 27.22 -3.10
N LEU A 136 2.46 26.82 -4.33
CA LEU A 136 3.41 26.21 -5.26
C LEU A 136 4.57 27.15 -5.58
N GLY A 137 4.29 28.42 -5.88
CA GLY A 137 5.32 29.43 -6.14
C GLY A 137 6.28 29.58 -4.97
N GLU A 138 5.77 29.67 -3.74
CA GLU A 138 6.59 29.74 -2.54
C GLU A 138 7.45 28.48 -2.32
N ILE A 139 6.88 27.30 -2.58
CA ILE A 139 7.61 26.02 -2.50
C ILE A 139 8.74 25.98 -3.54
N LEU A 140 8.45 26.35 -4.79
CA LEU A 140 9.41 26.38 -5.89
C LEU A 140 10.48 27.46 -5.71
N GLU A 141 10.20 28.54 -5.01
CA GLU A 141 11.18 29.58 -4.70
C GLU A 141 12.09 29.16 -3.52
N LYS A 142 11.51 28.61 -2.45
CA LYS A 142 12.22 28.38 -1.18
C LYS A 142 13.00 27.06 -1.13
N ILE A 143 12.51 26.00 -1.78
CA ILE A 143 13.10 24.66 -1.66
C ILE A 143 14.40 24.51 -2.47
N PRO A 144 14.48 24.88 -3.76
CA PRO A 144 15.70 24.71 -4.55
C PRO A 144 16.97 25.34 -3.95
N PRO A 145 16.95 26.60 -3.43
CA PRO A 145 18.16 27.17 -2.84
C PRO A 145 18.57 26.45 -1.55
N GLN A 146 17.61 26.00 -0.73
CA GLN A 146 17.91 25.23 0.49
C GLN A 146 18.50 23.86 0.19
N ILE A 147 18.00 23.17 -0.85
CA ILE A 147 18.58 21.90 -1.32
C ILE A 147 20.04 22.11 -1.76
N SER A 148 20.29 23.19 -2.50
CA SER A 148 21.64 23.53 -2.99
C SER A 148 22.58 23.93 -1.85
N GLU A 149 22.12 24.71 -0.87
CA GLU A 149 22.93 25.18 0.27
C GLU A 149 23.31 24.03 1.21
N LEU A 150 22.37 23.12 1.48
CA LEU A 150 22.59 22.01 2.40
C LEU A 150 23.26 20.80 1.74
N GLY A 151 23.46 20.82 0.41
CA GLY A 151 23.96 19.67 -0.34
C GLY A 151 23.08 18.42 -0.18
N LEU A 152 21.81 18.61 0.16
CA LEU A 152 20.88 17.53 0.48
C LEU A 152 20.23 17.03 -0.80
N GLU A 153 20.94 16.18 -1.52
CA GLU A 153 20.35 15.39 -2.60
C GLU A 153 19.50 14.27 -1.97
N ILE A 154 18.29 14.63 -1.54
CA ILE A 154 17.35 13.67 -0.93
C ILE A 154 16.77 12.81 -2.04
N LEU A 155 17.35 11.64 -2.22
CA LEU A 155 16.89 10.66 -3.19
C LEU A 155 15.62 9.95 -2.69
N PRO A 156 14.65 9.64 -3.57
CA PRO A 156 13.45 8.90 -3.19
C PRO A 156 13.76 7.53 -2.58
N LYS A 157 12.85 7.02 -1.72
CA LYS A 157 13.05 5.71 -1.05
C LYS A 157 13.26 4.54 -2.02
N SER A 158 12.68 4.60 -3.22
CA SER A 158 12.83 3.60 -4.28
C SER A 158 14.29 3.41 -4.70
N TYR A 159 15.14 4.43 -4.51
CA TYR A 159 16.56 4.40 -4.80
C TYR A 159 17.30 3.22 -4.18
N ARG A 160 16.95 2.83 -2.95
CA ARG A 160 17.65 1.74 -2.21
C ARG A 160 17.52 0.37 -2.87
N SER A 161 16.53 0.19 -3.74
CA SER A 161 16.22 -1.07 -4.42
C SER A 161 16.57 -1.05 -5.92
N THR A 162 17.12 0.05 -6.42
CA THR A 162 17.31 0.28 -7.86
C THR A 162 18.79 0.15 -8.24
N SER A 163 19.05 -0.28 -9.48
CA SER A 163 20.43 -0.39 -9.98
C SER A 163 21.06 0.97 -10.26
N GLN A 164 22.39 1.04 -10.17
CA GLN A 164 23.15 2.28 -10.37
C GLN A 164 22.90 2.92 -11.74
N ILE A 165 22.69 2.12 -12.78
CA ILE A 165 22.44 2.62 -14.14
C ILE A 165 21.10 3.37 -14.23
N VAL A 166 20.05 2.81 -13.62
CA VAL A 166 18.72 3.44 -13.62
C VAL A 166 18.74 4.71 -12.77
N ILE A 167 19.46 4.66 -11.65
CA ILE A 167 19.73 5.82 -10.81
C ILE A 167 20.38 6.94 -11.62
N GLN A 168 21.48 6.63 -12.31
CA GLN A 168 22.21 7.61 -13.11
C GLN A 168 21.36 8.19 -14.24
N GLY A 169 20.53 7.35 -14.89
CA GLY A 169 19.63 7.81 -15.94
C GLY A 169 18.50 8.71 -15.45
N ALA A 170 17.96 8.48 -14.25
CA ALA A 170 16.82 9.22 -13.72
C ALA A 170 17.21 10.47 -12.93
N PHE A 171 18.30 10.41 -12.17
CA PHE A 171 18.70 11.45 -11.22
C PHE A 171 20.07 12.06 -11.52
N GLY A 172 20.78 11.56 -12.54
CA GLY A 172 22.11 12.02 -12.87
C GLY A 172 23.22 11.38 -12.05
N THR A 173 24.42 11.96 -12.13
CA THR A 173 25.60 11.37 -11.49
C THR A 173 25.65 11.81 -10.03
N GLN A 174 25.63 10.85 -9.11
CA GLN A 174 25.68 11.13 -7.68
C GLN A 174 26.99 11.83 -7.29
N SER A 175 26.89 12.85 -6.44
CA SER A 175 28.06 13.49 -5.83
C SER A 175 28.90 12.48 -5.03
N GLU A 176 30.22 12.56 -5.17
CA GLU A 176 31.10 11.75 -4.32
C GLU A 176 30.92 12.16 -2.85
N PRO A 177 30.87 11.18 -1.92
CA PRO A 177 30.75 11.49 -0.51
C PRO A 177 31.93 12.35 -0.05
N GLU A 178 31.64 13.37 0.75
CA GLU A 178 32.67 14.28 1.24
C GLU A 178 33.72 13.53 2.07
N LYS A 179 34.98 13.66 1.68
CA LYS A 179 36.09 13.00 2.36
C LYS A 179 36.49 13.77 3.62
N HIS A 180 35.82 13.49 4.73
CA HIS A 180 36.12 14.13 6.01
C HIS A 180 37.47 13.72 6.63
N PHE A 181 38.00 12.54 6.30
CA PHE A 181 39.30 12.07 6.79
C PHE A 181 39.95 11.08 5.83
N THR A 182 41.25 10.86 6.01
CA THR A 182 42.00 9.85 5.25
C THR A 182 42.21 8.60 6.09
N ILE A 183 41.70 7.46 5.61
CA ILE A 183 41.87 6.16 6.25
C ILE A 183 43.29 5.65 6.02
N LYS A 184 44.07 5.51 7.10
CA LYS A 184 45.48 5.04 7.04
C LYS A 184 45.63 3.52 7.00
N LYS A 185 44.66 2.78 7.54
CA LYS A 185 44.67 1.31 7.60
C LYS A 185 43.29 0.78 7.21
N LYS A 186 43.25 -0.28 6.40
CA LYS A 186 41.99 -0.91 6.00
C LYS A 186 41.20 -1.37 7.24
N PRO A 187 39.87 -1.24 7.24
CA PRO A 187 39.04 -1.65 8.38
C PRO A 187 39.03 -3.18 8.54
N LYS A 188 38.66 -3.65 9.74
CA LYS A 188 38.53 -5.09 10.02
C LYS A 188 37.49 -5.80 9.14
N SER A 189 36.50 -5.06 8.62
CA SER A 189 35.53 -5.59 7.65
C SER A 189 36.20 -6.05 6.35
N TYR A 190 37.29 -5.40 5.94
CA TYR A 190 38.03 -5.79 4.75
C TYR A 190 38.71 -7.16 4.93
N THR A 191 39.35 -7.40 6.08
CA THR A 191 39.93 -8.72 6.38
C THR A 191 38.87 -9.81 6.47
N PHE A 192 37.69 -9.47 7.01
CA PHE A 192 36.55 -10.39 7.08
C PHE A 192 35.97 -10.73 5.70
N GLN A 193 35.85 -9.74 4.80
CA GLN A 193 35.39 -9.98 3.42
C GLN A 193 36.30 -10.98 2.68
N LEU A 194 37.63 -10.83 2.80
CA LEU A 194 38.58 -11.77 2.20
C LEU A 194 38.46 -13.20 2.75
N GLU A 195 38.17 -13.33 4.05
CA GLU A 195 37.95 -14.63 4.67
C GLU A 195 36.66 -15.29 4.15
N VAL A 196 35.58 -14.52 4.01
CA VAL A 196 34.31 -15.00 3.45
C VAL A 196 34.47 -15.42 1.99
N GLU A 197 35.19 -14.64 1.18
CA GLU A 197 35.48 -14.96 -0.23
C GLU A 197 36.27 -16.26 -0.36
N LYS A 198 37.32 -16.43 0.45
CA LYS A 198 38.12 -17.66 0.50
C LYS A 198 37.28 -18.88 0.89
N LEU A 199 36.35 -18.72 1.83
CA LEU A 199 35.42 -19.80 2.21
C LEU A 199 34.45 -20.14 1.06
N ALA A 200 33.97 -19.13 0.34
CA ALA A 200 33.09 -19.33 -0.81
C ALA A 200 33.81 -20.08 -1.95
N GLU A 201 35.04 -19.71 -2.28
CA GLU A 201 35.87 -20.40 -3.27
C GLU A 201 36.15 -21.86 -2.88
N ALA A 202 36.49 -22.10 -1.61
CA ALA A 202 36.70 -23.46 -1.10
C ALA A 202 35.41 -24.31 -1.23
N GLN A 203 34.23 -23.73 -0.97
CA GLN A 203 32.95 -24.41 -1.18
C GLN A 203 32.66 -24.69 -2.65
N GLN A 204 32.98 -23.76 -3.56
CA GLN A 204 32.82 -23.97 -5.00
C GLN A 204 33.76 -25.08 -5.52
N ALA A 205 35.01 -25.10 -5.07
CA ALA A 205 35.97 -26.15 -5.42
C ALA A 205 35.52 -27.53 -4.93
N LEU A 206 34.86 -27.62 -3.77
CA LEU A 206 34.25 -28.86 -3.27
C LEU A 206 33.06 -29.31 -4.12
N LYS A 207 32.19 -28.37 -4.56
CA LYS A 207 31.07 -28.67 -5.47
C LYS A 207 31.52 -29.19 -6.83
N LEU A 208 32.61 -28.65 -7.38
CA LEU A 208 33.20 -29.11 -8.64
C LEU A 208 33.88 -30.49 -8.49
N LYS A 209 34.52 -30.76 -7.34
CA LYS A 209 35.14 -32.07 -7.07
C LYS A 209 34.15 -33.20 -6.76
N HIS A 210 32.94 -32.89 -6.29
CA HIS A 210 31.95 -33.90 -5.86
C HIS A 210 30.75 -34.08 -6.80
N GLY A 211 30.78 -33.57 -8.04
CA GLY A 211 29.76 -33.89 -9.04
C GLY A 211 28.32 -33.57 -8.60
N GLY A 212 27.98 -32.29 -8.57
CA GLY A 212 26.61 -31.80 -8.85
C GLY A 212 25.43 -32.17 -7.94
N ASN A 213 25.53 -33.06 -6.94
CA ASN A 213 24.32 -33.57 -6.26
C ASN A 213 24.46 -33.79 -4.75
N ILE A 214 25.05 -32.86 -4.01
CA ILE A 214 24.90 -32.84 -2.54
C ILE A 214 24.62 -31.42 -2.07
N VAL A 215 23.33 -31.13 -1.83
CA VAL A 215 22.89 -29.98 -1.04
C VAL A 215 23.31 -30.26 0.41
N SER A 216 24.50 -29.80 0.80
CA SER A 216 24.92 -29.83 2.20
C SER A 216 24.35 -28.64 2.94
N THR A 217 23.41 -28.94 3.84
CA THR A 217 22.77 -28.07 4.82
C THR A 217 23.78 -27.19 5.57
N THR A 218 23.45 -25.91 5.70
CA THR A 218 24.24 -24.78 6.23
C THR A 218 24.52 -24.78 7.73
N VAL A 219 24.69 -25.94 8.37
CA VAL A 219 25.08 -26.01 9.78
C VAL A 219 25.99 -27.21 10.05
N PRO A 220 27.09 -27.05 10.82
CA PRO A 220 27.92 -28.16 11.24
C PRO A 220 27.15 -28.99 12.27
N ILE A 221 26.30 -29.90 11.81
CA ILE A 221 25.74 -30.95 12.65
C ILE A 221 26.87 -31.94 12.88
N LYS A 222 27.40 -31.95 14.11
CA LYS A 222 28.36 -32.93 14.61
C LYS A 222 27.66 -34.29 14.65
N MET A 223 27.56 -34.95 13.49
CA MET A 223 26.96 -36.28 13.40
C MET A 223 27.86 -37.25 14.18
N ARG A 224 27.41 -37.67 15.36
CA ARG A 224 27.92 -38.88 16.01
C ARG A 224 27.54 -40.05 15.10
N SER A 225 28.45 -40.43 14.21
CA SER A 225 28.32 -41.65 13.43
C SER A 225 28.25 -42.84 14.38
N THR A 226 27.11 -43.54 14.41
CA THR A 226 26.95 -44.85 15.02
C THR A 226 27.11 -45.98 13.99
N ALA A 227 27.78 -45.71 12.87
CA ALA A 227 28.14 -46.74 11.90
C ALA A 227 29.24 -47.64 12.47
N ARG A 228 28.86 -48.62 13.29
CA ARG A 228 29.74 -49.72 13.68
C ARG A 228 29.87 -50.65 12.47
N LYS A 229 31.12 -50.92 12.06
CA LYS A 229 31.46 -51.95 11.08
C LYS A 229 30.88 -53.29 11.55
N ALA A 230 30.18 -54.00 10.68
CA ALA A 230 29.66 -55.33 10.98
C ALA A 230 30.84 -56.32 11.01
N ASP A 231 31.28 -56.69 12.22
CA ASP A 231 32.24 -57.77 12.44
C ASP A 231 31.45 -59.06 12.66
N ASN A 232 31.61 -60.02 11.74
CA ASN A 232 30.73 -61.18 11.56
C ASN A 232 31.40 -62.48 12.05
N ASN A 233 32.19 -62.40 13.13
CA ASN A 233 32.99 -63.49 13.67
C ASN A 233 32.52 -63.98 15.06
N LEU A 234 31.21 -64.06 15.30
CA LEU A 234 30.67 -64.71 16.49
C LEU A 234 29.61 -65.74 16.10
N PRO A 235 29.67 -66.97 16.65
CA PRO A 235 28.77 -68.04 16.28
C PRO A 235 27.36 -67.72 16.80
N MET A 236 26.43 -67.67 15.84
CA MET A 236 25.05 -67.27 15.97
C MET A 236 24.25 -68.28 16.83
N VAL A 237 23.81 -67.87 18.03
CA VAL A 237 22.81 -68.63 18.82
C VAL A 237 21.80 -67.66 19.43
N GLY A 238 20.54 -67.76 19.01
CA GLY A 238 19.41 -67.58 19.93
C GLY A 238 18.60 -66.29 19.92
N ILE A 239 18.48 -65.51 18.82
CA ILE A 239 17.45 -64.45 18.76
C ILE A 239 16.49 -64.69 17.59
N PRO A 240 15.20 -64.99 17.85
CA PRO A 240 14.23 -65.29 16.81
C PRO A 240 13.89 -64.04 15.99
N THR A 241 13.87 -64.22 14.67
CA THR A 241 13.45 -63.24 13.67
C THR A 241 11.96 -62.93 13.80
N GLN A 242 11.63 -61.81 14.45
CA GLN A 242 10.28 -61.24 14.43
C GLN A 242 10.37 -59.73 14.15
N ASN A 243 9.71 -59.32 13.07
CA ASN A 243 9.56 -57.95 12.59
C ASN A 243 9.14 -56.97 13.70
N SER A 244 9.96 -55.96 14.00
CA SER A 244 9.60 -54.80 14.81
C SER A 244 8.93 -53.68 13.99
N LEU A 245 8.21 -54.04 12.92
CA LEU A 245 7.22 -53.16 12.30
C LEU A 245 5.87 -53.40 12.96
N LYS A 246 5.70 -52.89 14.18
CA LYS A 246 4.43 -52.49 14.81
C LYS A 246 4.70 -52.08 16.25
N LEU A 247 4.01 -51.02 16.70
CA LEU A 247 3.95 -50.46 18.05
C LEU A 247 5.03 -49.43 18.37
N ASN A 248 4.78 -48.19 17.96
CA ASN A 248 4.33 -47.20 18.93
C ASN A 248 3.48 -46.12 18.24
N SER A 249 2.17 -46.27 18.47
CA SER A 249 1.15 -45.24 18.34
C SER A 249 1.44 -44.13 19.36
N GLY A 250 1.41 -42.88 18.94
CA GLY A 250 1.45 -41.75 19.87
C GLY A 250 2.06 -40.48 19.28
N PHE A 251 1.33 -39.82 18.39
CA PHE A 251 1.25 -38.35 18.29
C PHE A 251 0.16 -37.97 17.28
N THR A 252 -1.09 -38.30 17.60
CA THR A 252 -2.25 -37.66 16.96
C THR A 252 -2.59 -36.42 17.78
N ASN A 253 -2.13 -35.24 17.34
CA ASN A 253 -2.71 -33.97 17.76
C ASN A 253 -3.51 -33.42 16.59
N GLU A 254 -4.78 -33.82 16.50
CA GLU A 254 -5.81 -33.08 15.78
C GLU A 254 -6.28 -31.93 16.69
N PRO A 255 -6.11 -30.65 16.33
CA PRO A 255 -6.81 -29.58 17.03
C PRO A 255 -8.22 -29.40 16.45
N LYS A 256 -9.23 -29.62 17.31
CA LYS A 256 -10.64 -29.29 17.08
C LYS A 256 -10.81 -27.82 16.66
N LYS A 257 -11.67 -27.62 15.66
CA LYS A 257 -12.18 -26.33 15.20
C LYS A 257 -12.92 -25.57 16.32
N SER A 258 -12.64 -24.27 16.48
CA SER A 258 -13.67 -23.21 16.58
C SER A 258 -13.09 -21.78 16.53
N SER A 259 -13.79 -20.96 15.73
CA SER A 259 -14.06 -19.50 15.78
C SER A 259 -12.98 -18.43 16.06
N LYS A 260 -12.79 -17.62 15.00
CA LYS A 260 -12.83 -16.13 14.89
C LYS A 260 -12.12 -15.19 15.87
N ASP A 261 -11.48 -14.21 15.20
CA ASP A 261 -11.09 -12.84 15.58
C ASP A 261 -9.93 -12.62 16.55
N SER A 262 -8.83 -12.07 16.04
CA SER A 262 -8.50 -10.64 16.23
C SER A 262 -7.20 -10.27 15.52
N PHE A 263 -7.29 -9.26 14.65
CA PHE A 263 -6.15 -8.51 14.11
C PHE A 263 -5.33 -7.94 15.27
N ARG A 264 -4.12 -8.46 15.48
CA ARG A 264 -3.12 -7.83 16.35
C ARG A 264 -2.06 -7.13 15.51
N LYS A 265 -2.02 -5.81 15.72
CA LYS A 265 -1.03 -4.82 15.29
C LYS A 265 0.39 -5.39 15.27
N ARG A 266 1.04 -5.33 14.10
CA ARG A 266 2.50 -5.44 14.01
C ARG A 266 3.08 -4.15 14.60
N LYS A 267 3.85 -4.29 15.69
CA LYS A 267 4.74 -3.25 16.17
C LYS A 267 5.83 -3.05 15.13
N GLU A 268 6.01 -1.82 14.68
CA GLU A 268 7.19 -1.38 13.95
C GLU A 268 8.38 -1.41 14.92
N GLU A 269 9.42 -2.16 14.56
CA GLU A 269 10.74 -2.08 15.20
C GLU A 269 11.57 -1.03 14.44
N PRO A 270 12.40 -0.23 15.15
CA PRO A 270 13.13 0.88 14.55
C PRO A 270 14.25 0.37 13.63
N CYS A 271 14.29 0.87 12.39
CA CYS A 271 15.35 0.57 11.44
C CYS A 271 16.69 1.08 11.98
N SER A 272 17.59 0.15 12.29
CA SER A 272 19.00 0.41 12.51
C SER A 272 19.64 0.94 11.22
N LEU A 273 20.25 2.12 11.33
CA LEU A 273 21.08 2.74 10.29
C LEU A 273 22.26 1.80 9.98
N ILE A 274 22.29 1.22 8.79
CA ILE A 274 23.48 0.55 8.25
C ILE A 274 24.11 1.53 7.28
N PHE A 275 25.22 2.15 7.68
CA PHE A 275 26.11 2.87 6.76
C PHE A 275 26.81 1.86 5.87
N VAL A 276 26.44 1.83 4.59
CA VAL A 276 27.23 1.19 3.54
C VAL A 276 28.18 2.24 2.99
N ILE A 277 29.45 2.15 3.39
CA ILE A 277 30.54 2.88 2.74
C ILE A 277 30.91 2.07 1.50
N SER A 278 30.56 2.57 0.31
CA SER A 278 31.08 2.06 -0.95
C SER A 278 32.45 2.68 -1.23
N GLN A 279 33.34 1.87 -1.79
CA GLN A 279 34.66 2.23 -2.31
C GLN A 279 34.55 3.16 -3.51
#